data_AF-A0A7Y2N3K3-F1
#
_entry.id   AF-A0A7Y2N3K3-F1
#
_cell.length_a   1.000
_cell.length_b   1.000
_cell.length_c   1.000
_cell.angle_alpha   90.00
_cell.angle_beta   90.00
_cell.angle_gamma   90.00
#
_symmetry.space_group_name_H-M   'P 1'
#
loop_
_entity.id
_entity.type
_entity.pdbx_description
1 polymer ?
#
loop_
_entity_poly.entity_id
_entity_poly.type
_entity_poly.pdbx_seq_one_letter_code
_entity_poly.pdbx_strand_id
1 'polypeptide(L)'
;MMGFFLAVLAAFLFISPSWSAAASDQDNPIEIGHVSWSRDYQGALQASRHSGKPVFLFFQEVPGCLGCRTFGSQVLTHPLLVEAVEDEFIPVLVYNNRRTGMDAQLLNQYGEPSWNYQVIRFVDANERDLIPRRDRVWDIGSLAARMVAALKAADRSVPLYLSSLAVEYDTSHLQTAVFGMYCFWTGEYELGSIAGVVATEAGFYRGREVTLVTYHNDQLALKVLIGEAEDRQCARTVYLNDHSTAVQSRLKIKQFEPNEYQPAPASDQKKQLQQWLMDHRNLSLTMMQLTKLNSFLAGDPEAMLQWLSPRQLAQLGSR
;
A
#
# COMPACT_ATOMS: atom_id res chain seq x y z
N MET A 1 0.93 -22.97 -73.79
CA MET A 1 0.43 -23.66 -72.58
C MET A 1 1.11 -23.02 -71.38
N MET A 2 0.44 -22.05 -70.75
CA MET A 2 0.97 -21.23 -69.67
C MET A 2 0.28 -21.69 -68.38
N GLY A 3 1.00 -22.41 -67.53
CA GLY A 3 0.47 -22.98 -66.29
C GLY A 3 0.58 -21.97 -65.15
N PHE A 4 -0.58 -21.51 -64.67
CA PHE A 4 -0.71 -20.69 -63.46
C PHE A 4 -0.45 -21.56 -62.22
N PHE A 5 0.55 -21.19 -61.42
CA PHE A 5 0.73 -21.69 -60.05
C PHE A 5 -0.12 -20.83 -59.11
N LEU A 6 -1.17 -21.41 -58.52
CA LEU A 6 -1.91 -20.83 -57.39
C LEU A 6 -1.16 -21.16 -56.10
N ALA A 7 -0.62 -20.13 -55.44
CA ALA A 7 -0.13 -20.22 -54.07
C ALA A 7 -1.32 -20.04 -53.10
N VAL A 8 -1.66 -21.10 -52.35
CA VAL A 8 -2.63 -21.04 -51.26
C VAL A 8 -1.87 -20.66 -49.99
N LEU A 9 -2.10 -19.43 -49.52
CA LEU A 9 -1.59 -18.93 -48.23
C LEU A 9 -2.56 -19.39 -47.12
N ALA A 10 -2.18 -20.40 -46.35
CA ALA A 10 -2.94 -20.84 -45.19
C ALA A 10 -2.64 -19.91 -44.00
N ALA A 11 -3.58 -19.03 -43.66
CA ALA A 11 -3.53 -18.20 -42.46
C ALA A 11 -3.90 -19.04 -41.23
N PHE A 12 -2.90 -19.37 -40.40
CA PHE A 12 -3.13 -19.92 -39.07
C PHE A 12 -3.59 -18.79 -38.13
N LEU A 13 -4.91 -18.72 -37.92
CA LEU A 13 -5.51 -17.93 -36.84
C LEU A 13 -5.20 -18.61 -35.50
N PHE A 14 -4.19 -18.11 -34.80
CA PHE A 14 -3.98 -18.39 -33.38
C PHE A 14 -5.08 -17.71 -32.58
N ILE A 15 -6.17 -18.44 -32.31
CA ILE A 15 -7.16 -18.05 -31.30
C ILE A 15 -6.53 -18.39 -29.95
N SER A 16 -5.82 -17.43 -29.37
CA SER A 16 -5.42 -17.50 -27.96
C SER A 16 -6.70 -17.52 -27.11
N PRO A 17 -6.90 -18.50 -26.22
CA PRO A 17 -8.01 -18.46 -25.29
C PRO A 17 -7.76 -17.31 -24.32
N SER A 18 -8.49 -16.22 -24.50
CA SER A 18 -8.63 -15.18 -23.49
C SER A 18 -9.33 -15.80 -22.29
N TRP A 19 -8.57 -16.22 -21.29
CA TRP A 19 -9.11 -16.42 -19.95
C TRP A 19 -9.46 -15.05 -19.37
N SER A 20 -10.61 -14.52 -19.79
CA SER A 20 -11.31 -13.52 -18.99
C SER A 20 -11.84 -14.25 -17.77
N ALA A 21 -11.06 -14.26 -16.69
CA ALA A 21 -11.61 -14.47 -15.37
C ALA A 21 -12.52 -13.26 -15.07
N ALA A 22 -13.78 -13.37 -15.47
CA ALA A 22 -14.82 -12.58 -14.84
C ALA A 22 -14.76 -12.93 -13.36
N ALA A 23 -14.32 -11.99 -12.52
CA ALA A 23 -14.42 -12.11 -11.08
C ALA A 23 -15.89 -12.42 -10.78
N SER A 24 -16.16 -13.64 -10.32
CA SER A 24 -17.49 -14.00 -9.88
C SER A 24 -17.80 -13.17 -8.64
N ASP A 25 -18.93 -12.48 -8.68
CA ASP A 25 -19.59 -11.78 -7.58
C ASP A 25 -20.07 -12.78 -6.50
N GLN A 26 -19.16 -13.62 -6.00
CA GLN A 26 -19.38 -14.40 -4.80
C GLN A 26 -19.04 -13.50 -3.62
N ASP A 27 -20.07 -13.12 -2.86
CA ASP A 27 -19.89 -12.51 -1.54
C ASP A 27 -19.11 -13.49 -0.66
N ASN A 28 -17.79 -13.29 -0.60
CA ASN A 28 -16.92 -13.98 0.34
C ASN A 28 -17.47 -13.84 1.76
N PRO A 29 -17.35 -14.88 2.61
CA PRO A 29 -17.54 -14.70 4.05
C PRO A 29 -16.75 -13.51 4.58
N ILE A 30 -17.36 -12.72 5.46
CA ILE A 30 -16.77 -11.48 5.97
C ILE A 30 -15.38 -11.69 6.60
N GLU A 31 -15.09 -12.89 7.11
CA GLU A 31 -13.82 -13.27 7.74
C GLU A 31 -12.63 -13.32 6.77
N ILE A 32 -12.87 -13.40 5.46
CA ILE A 32 -11.83 -13.57 4.43
C ILE A 32 -11.72 -12.37 3.48
N GLY A 33 -12.55 -11.34 3.70
CA GLY A 33 -12.49 -10.08 2.95
C GLY A 33 -12.75 -10.25 1.45
N HIS A 34 -12.17 -9.37 0.63
CA HIS A 34 -12.43 -9.29 -0.81
C HIS A 34 -11.35 -9.96 -1.68
N VAL A 35 -10.41 -10.69 -1.06
CA VAL A 35 -9.40 -11.45 -1.80
C VAL A 35 -10.03 -12.66 -2.49
N SER A 36 -9.63 -12.92 -3.73
CA SER A 36 -10.02 -14.09 -4.52
C SER A 36 -9.23 -15.32 -4.08
N TRP A 37 -9.78 -16.07 -3.12
CA TRP A 37 -9.07 -17.20 -2.51
C TRP A 37 -9.19 -18.50 -3.31
N SER A 38 -8.06 -19.19 -3.50
CA SER A 38 -8.06 -20.60 -3.89
C SER A 38 -8.15 -21.52 -2.68
N ARG A 39 -8.75 -22.70 -2.87
CA ARG A 39 -8.70 -23.84 -1.94
C ARG A 39 -7.78 -24.96 -2.40
N ASP A 40 -7.17 -24.82 -3.59
CA ASP A 40 -6.26 -25.77 -4.18
C ASP A 40 -4.80 -25.41 -3.85
N TYR A 41 -4.30 -25.99 -2.76
CA TYR A 41 -2.93 -25.75 -2.33
C TYR A 41 -1.88 -26.34 -3.29
N GLN A 42 -2.15 -27.51 -3.87
CA GLN A 42 -1.19 -28.15 -4.78
C GLN A 42 -1.10 -27.39 -6.11
N GLY A 43 -2.24 -26.95 -6.66
CA GLY A 43 -2.26 -26.04 -7.80
C GLY A 43 -1.55 -24.72 -7.50
N ALA A 44 -1.69 -24.18 -6.29
CA ALA A 44 -0.99 -22.96 -5.88
C ALA A 44 0.53 -23.14 -5.84
N LEU A 45 1.04 -24.28 -5.35
CA LEU A 45 2.48 -24.59 -5.38
C LEU A 45 2.99 -24.71 -6.81
N GLN A 46 2.22 -25.31 -7.71
CA GLN A 46 2.55 -25.35 -9.13
C GLN A 46 2.58 -23.94 -9.73
N ALA A 47 1.56 -23.12 -9.49
CA ALA A 47 1.54 -21.73 -9.95
C ALA A 47 2.71 -20.91 -9.40
N SER A 48 3.08 -21.13 -8.14
CA SER A 48 4.27 -20.53 -7.51
C SER A 48 5.55 -20.92 -8.23
N ARG A 49 5.75 -22.21 -8.56
CA ARG A 49 6.91 -22.70 -9.34
C ARG A 49 7.05 -22.02 -10.70
N HIS A 50 5.93 -21.81 -11.39
CA HIS A 50 5.95 -21.23 -12.74
C HIS A 50 6.12 -19.71 -12.73
N SER A 51 5.50 -19.02 -11.78
CA SER A 51 5.47 -17.55 -11.73
C SER A 51 6.54 -16.92 -10.85
N GLY A 52 7.16 -17.70 -9.95
CA GLY A 52 8.02 -17.21 -8.88
C GLY A 52 7.27 -16.52 -7.74
N LYS A 53 5.94 -16.33 -7.83
CA LYS A 53 5.15 -15.69 -6.76
C LYS A 53 5.10 -16.59 -5.53
N PRO A 54 5.26 -16.06 -4.31
CA PRO A 54 5.05 -16.84 -3.10
C PRO A 54 3.58 -17.20 -2.91
N VAL A 55 3.31 -18.26 -2.18
CA VAL A 55 1.97 -18.59 -1.70
C VAL A 55 1.66 -17.74 -0.46
N PHE A 56 0.56 -16.99 -0.52
CA PHE A 56 -0.04 -16.34 0.65
C PHE A 56 -1.02 -17.35 1.27
N LEU A 57 -0.56 -18.05 2.32
CA LEU A 57 -1.31 -19.12 2.94
C LEU A 57 -2.03 -18.61 4.19
N PHE A 58 -3.34 -18.46 4.09
CA PHE A 58 -4.18 -17.85 5.12
C PHE A 58 -4.99 -18.89 5.89
N PHE A 59 -4.68 -19.08 7.16
CA PHE A 59 -5.42 -19.96 8.07
C PHE A 59 -6.46 -19.14 8.83
N GLN A 60 -7.73 -19.45 8.61
CA GLN A 60 -8.83 -18.66 9.16
C GLN A 60 -10.02 -19.50 9.58
N GLU A 61 -10.66 -19.10 10.68
CA GLU A 61 -11.92 -19.68 11.12
C GLU A 61 -13.07 -19.12 10.27
N VAL A 62 -13.82 -20.01 9.60
CA VAL A 62 -15.00 -19.62 8.80
C VAL A 62 -16.16 -20.60 9.03
N PRO A 63 -17.33 -20.13 9.51
CA PRO A 63 -17.55 -18.81 10.11
C PRO A 63 -16.70 -18.64 11.38
N GLY A 64 -16.26 -17.42 11.67
CA GLY A 64 -15.29 -17.14 12.73
C GLY A 64 -15.82 -16.17 13.79
N CYS A 65 -15.04 -16.03 14.88
CA CYS A 65 -15.35 -15.07 15.94
C CYS A 65 -15.26 -13.60 15.48
N LEU A 66 -15.61 -12.65 16.36
CA LEU A 66 -15.55 -11.21 16.07
C LEU A 66 -14.18 -10.78 15.53
N GLY A 67 -13.08 -11.29 16.10
CA GLY A 67 -11.73 -10.98 15.61
C GLY A 67 -11.49 -11.40 14.15
N CYS A 68 -12.01 -12.56 13.75
CA CYS A 68 -11.92 -13.05 12.37
C CYS A 68 -12.70 -12.14 11.41
N ARG A 69 -13.93 -11.76 11.81
CA ARG A 69 -14.80 -10.86 11.02
C ARG A 69 -14.24 -9.44 10.92
N THR A 70 -13.64 -8.93 12.00
CA THR A 70 -12.99 -7.62 12.01
C THR A 70 -11.77 -7.63 11.09
N PHE A 71 -10.93 -8.66 11.16
CA PHE A 71 -9.76 -8.78 10.29
C PHE A 71 -10.16 -8.82 8.81
N GLY A 72 -11.13 -9.67 8.45
CA GLY A 72 -11.60 -9.76 7.08
C GLY A 72 -12.22 -8.45 6.56
N SER A 73 -13.08 -7.79 7.35
CA SER A 73 -13.77 -6.57 6.91
C SER A 73 -12.95 -5.27 6.99
N GLN A 74 -11.89 -5.22 7.80
CA GLN A 74 -11.06 -4.01 7.96
C GLN A 74 -9.70 -4.11 7.29
N VAL A 75 -9.11 -5.31 7.22
CA VAL A 75 -7.76 -5.52 6.66
C VAL A 75 -7.85 -6.12 5.26
N LEU A 76 -8.49 -7.28 5.11
CA LEU A 76 -8.60 -7.99 3.83
C LEU A 76 -9.65 -7.42 2.86
N THR A 77 -10.18 -6.24 3.16
CA THR A 77 -11.04 -5.43 2.27
C THR A 77 -10.33 -4.16 1.80
N HIS A 78 -9.15 -3.83 2.34
CA HIS A 78 -8.40 -2.64 1.91
C HIS A 78 -7.94 -2.80 0.45
N PRO A 79 -8.34 -1.91 -0.49
CA PRO A 79 -8.16 -2.14 -1.93
C PRO A 79 -6.71 -2.42 -2.35
N LEU A 80 -5.75 -1.63 -1.86
CA LEU A 80 -4.32 -1.83 -2.18
C LEU A 80 -3.75 -3.12 -1.59
N LEU A 81 -4.30 -3.58 -0.46
CA LEU A 81 -3.81 -4.79 0.19
C LEU A 81 -4.36 -6.03 -0.53
N VAL A 82 -5.65 -6.00 -0.88
CA VAL A 82 -6.29 -7.02 -1.71
C VAL A 82 -5.56 -7.17 -3.03
N GLU A 83 -5.30 -6.04 -3.71
CA GLU A 83 -4.53 -6.02 -4.95
C GLU A 83 -3.14 -6.61 -4.77
N ALA A 84 -2.40 -6.20 -3.74
CA ALA A 84 -1.08 -6.76 -3.49
C ALA A 84 -1.12 -8.28 -3.21
N VAL A 85 -2.13 -8.78 -2.49
CA VAL A 85 -2.29 -10.23 -2.24
C VAL A 85 -2.52 -10.98 -3.55
N GLU A 86 -3.35 -10.47 -4.44
CA GLU A 86 -3.72 -11.14 -5.70
C GLU A 86 -2.65 -10.98 -6.80
N ASP A 87 -2.00 -9.82 -6.86
CA ASP A 87 -1.06 -9.49 -7.91
C ASP A 87 0.36 -9.93 -7.55
N GLU A 88 0.74 -9.93 -6.26
CA GLU A 88 2.08 -10.30 -5.83
C GLU A 88 2.19 -11.69 -5.19
N PHE A 89 1.08 -12.35 -4.88
CA PHE A 89 1.11 -13.68 -4.27
C PHE A 89 0.12 -14.63 -4.96
N ILE A 90 0.20 -15.92 -4.60
CA ILE A 90 -0.83 -16.91 -4.90
C ILE A 90 -1.70 -17.09 -3.63
N PRO A 91 -2.92 -16.51 -3.56
CA PRO A 91 -3.75 -16.57 -2.36
C PRO A 91 -4.38 -17.95 -2.16
N VAL A 92 -4.10 -18.57 -1.01
CA VAL A 92 -4.69 -19.84 -0.60
C VAL A 92 -5.31 -19.70 0.78
N LEU A 93 -6.57 -20.12 0.90
CA LEU A 93 -7.32 -20.11 2.14
C LEU A 93 -7.37 -21.52 2.72
N VAL A 94 -7.12 -21.62 4.01
CA VAL A 94 -7.20 -22.84 4.81
C VAL A 94 -8.19 -22.59 5.94
N TYR A 95 -9.22 -23.43 6.04
CA TYR A 95 -10.17 -23.31 7.16
C TYR A 95 -9.59 -23.97 8.41
N ASN A 96 -9.26 -23.17 9.42
CA ASN A 96 -8.63 -23.69 10.63
C ASN A 96 -9.58 -24.38 11.61
N ASN A 97 -10.87 -24.51 11.26
CA ASN A 97 -11.92 -25.16 12.05
C ASN A 97 -12.44 -26.46 11.43
N ARG A 98 -11.72 -27.02 10.45
CA ARG A 98 -12.02 -28.34 9.85
C ARG A 98 -11.10 -29.40 10.45
N ARG A 99 -11.69 -30.53 10.87
CA ARG A 99 -10.95 -31.64 11.52
C ARG A 99 -10.40 -32.68 10.55
N THR A 100 -10.78 -32.62 9.27
CA THR A 100 -10.43 -33.61 8.25
C THR A 100 -10.15 -32.93 6.92
N GLY A 101 -9.62 -33.70 5.97
CA GLY A 101 -9.32 -33.22 4.62
C GLY A 101 -8.03 -32.38 4.56
N MET A 102 -7.88 -31.67 3.44
CA MET A 102 -6.68 -30.87 3.14
C MET A 102 -6.41 -29.80 4.22
N ASP A 103 -7.46 -29.18 4.75
CA ASP A 103 -7.30 -28.16 5.81
C ASP A 103 -6.59 -28.71 7.05
N ALA A 104 -7.02 -29.89 7.53
CA ALA A 104 -6.40 -30.54 8.68
C ALA A 104 -4.96 -31.01 8.38
N GLN A 105 -4.70 -31.44 7.14
CA GLN A 105 -3.34 -31.79 6.70
C GLN A 105 -2.41 -30.59 6.72
N LEU A 106 -2.86 -29.44 6.22
CA LEU A 106 -2.08 -28.20 6.21
C LEU A 106 -1.85 -27.64 7.61
N LEU A 107 -2.86 -27.70 8.50
CA LEU A 107 -2.67 -27.35 9.91
C LEU A 107 -1.56 -28.18 10.54
N ASN A 108 -1.56 -29.51 10.34
CA ASN A 108 -0.53 -30.39 10.86
C ASN A 108 0.85 -30.12 10.24
N GLN A 109 0.90 -29.93 8.92
CA GLN A 109 2.13 -29.66 8.18
C GLN A 109 2.84 -28.39 8.68
N TYR A 110 2.09 -27.32 8.91
CA TYR A 110 2.63 -26.03 9.36
C TYR A 110 2.65 -25.88 10.88
N GLY A 111 2.15 -26.87 11.62
CA GLY A 111 2.01 -26.80 13.08
C GLY A 111 1.08 -25.69 13.56
N GLU A 112 0.07 -25.34 12.76
CA GLU A 112 -0.90 -24.30 13.12
C GLU A 112 -2.07 -24.90 13.94
N PRO A 113 -2.48 -24.24 15.03
CA PRO A 113 -3.57 -24.71 15.86
C PRO A 113 -4.93 -24.55 15.17
N SER A 114 -5.84 -25.47 15.42
CA SER A 114 -7.25 -25.35 15.03
C SER A 114 -8.02 -24.41 15.96
N TRP A 115 -9.10 -23.78 15.48
CA TRP A 115 -9.92 -22.81 16.25
C TRP A 115 -9.10 -21.71 16.94
N ASN A 116 -8.13 -21.15 16.22
CA ASN A 116 -7.31 -20.05 16.70
C ASN A 116 -7.57 -18.77 15.88
N TYR A 117 -6.98 -17.66 16.33
CA TYR A 117 -6.89 -16.43 15.56
C TYR A 117 -6.23 -16.63 14.20
N GLN A 118 -6.52 -15.70 13.29
CA GLN A 118 -5.96 -15.63 11.96
C GLN A 118 -4.44 -15.76 11.94
N VAL A 119 -3.92 -16.63 11.07
CA VAL A 119 -2.49 -16.78 10.82
C VAL A 119 -2.22 -16.71 9.33
N ILE A 120 -1.18 -15.97 8.94
CA ILE A 120 -0.72 -15.84 7.57
C ILE A 120 0.72 -16.33 7.49
N ARG A 121 0.94 -17.27 6.57
CA ARG A 121 2.26 -17.74 6.17
C ARG A 121 2.58 -17.34 4.74
N PHE A 122 3.86 -17.09 4.48
CA PHE A 122 4.37 -16.76 3.16
C PHE A 122 5.32 -17.86 2.76
N VAL A 123 4.90 -18.68 1.80
CA VAL A 123 5.50 -19.98 1.55
C VAL A 123 6.05 -20.04 0.13
N ASP A 124 7.24 -20.63 -0.04
CA ASP A 124 7.83 -20.87 -1.35
C ASP A 124 7.21 -22.09 -2.06
N ALA A 125 7.57 -22.28 -3.33
CA ALA A 125 7.17 -23.43 -4.15
C ALA A 125 7.57 -24.83 -3.60
N ASN A 126 8.43 -24.87 -2.57
CA ASN A 126 8.92 -26.05 -1.89
C ASN A 126 8.33 -26.18 -0.48
N GLU A 127 7.24 -25.46 -0.19
CA GLU A 127 6.48 -25.57 1.05
C GLU A 127 7.24 -25.06 2.29
N ARG A 128 8.23 -24.18 2.08
CA ARG A 128 9.01 -23.55 3.17
C ARG A 128 8.59 -22.12 3.39
N ASP A 129 8.52 -21.71 4.66
CA ASP A 129 8.32 -20.30 5.00
C ASP A 129 9.49 -19.44 4.49
N LEU A 130 9.17 -18.39 3.75
CA LEU A 130 10.12 -17.38 3.28
C LEU A 130 10.58 -16.46 4.42
N ILE A 131 9.69 -16.22 5.39
CA ILE A 131 9.97 -15.40 6.57
C ILE A 131 9.44 -16.11 7.81
N PRO A 132 10.07 -15.93 8.99
CA PRO A 132 9.60 -16.55 10.22
C PRO A 132 8.13 -16.22 10.52
N ARG A 133 7.39 -17.24 10.94
CA ARG A 133 5.99 -17.13 11.37
C ARG A 133 5.86 -16.14 12.54
N ARG A 134 4.82 -15.29 12.52
CA ARG A 134 4.58 -14.26 13.53
C ARG A 134 3.10 -14.21 13.91
N ASP A 135 2.83 -14.18 15.22
CA ASP A 135 1.50 -13.97 15.77
C ASP A 135 1.04 -12.51 15.66
N ARG A 136 -0.27 -12.30 15.78
CA ARG A 136 -0.89 -10.97 15.97
C ARG A 136 -0.63 -9.98 14.83
N VAL A 137 -0.58 -10.49 13.60
CA VAL A 137 -0.52 -9.67 12.38
C VAL A 137 -1.95 -9.34 11.96
N TRP A 138 -2.54 -8.34 12.62
CA TRP A 138 -3.99 -8.13 12.61
C TRP A 138 -4.41 -6.75 12.09
N ASP A 139 -3.46 -5.97 11.58
CA ASP A 139 -3.66 -4.64 11.02
C ASP A 139 -3.01 -4.52 9.64
N ILE A 140 -3.39 -3.46 8.90
CA ILE A 140 -2.91 -3.23 7.54
C ILE A 140 -1.39 -3.05 7.49
N GLY A 141 -0.82 -2.28 8.42
CA GLY A 141 0.61 -1.96 8.43
C GLY A 141 1.47 -3.19 8.69
N SER A 142 1.13 -3.98 9.72
CA SER A 142 1.87 -5.19 10.06
C SER A 142 1.77 -6.27 8.96
N LEU A 143 0.62 -6.40 8.29
CA LEU A 143 0.48 -7.31 7.17
C LEU A 143 1.25 -6.82 5.94
N ALA A 144 1.10 -5.56 5.55
CA ALA A 144 1.85 -4.97 4.43
C ALA A 144 3.37 -5.10 4.63
N ALA A 145 3.88 -4.79 5.83
CA ALA A 145 5.30 -4.95 6.16
C ALA A 145 5.79 -6.40 6.01
N ARG A 146 4.96 -7.39 6.37
CA ARG A 146 5.30 -8.80 6.18
C ARG A 146 5.25 -9.23 4.72
N MET A 147 4.30 -8.72 3.94
CA MET A 147 4.27 -8.94 2.49
C MET A 147 5.52 -8.38 1.82
N VAL A 148 5.94 -7.16 2.19
CA VAL A 148 7.21 -6.55 1.74
C VAL A 148 8.40 -7.45 2.08
N ALA A 149 8.48 -7.95 3.32
CA ALA A 149 9.56 -8.83 3.75
C ALA A 149 9.57 -10.16 2.98
N ALA A 150 8.40 -10.76 2.73
CA ALA A 150 8.26 -12.00 1.98
C ALA A 150 8.68 -11.84 0.51
N LEU A 151 8.31 -10.74 -0.15
CA LEU A 151 8.74 -10.46 -1.52
C LEU A 151 10.26 -10.27 -1.60
N LYS A 152 10.87 -9.55 -0.64
CA LYS A 152 12.32 -9.42 -0.54
C LYS A 152 13.01 -10.77 -0.32
N ALA A 153 12.48 -11.62 0.55
CA ALA A 153 13.01 -12.96 0.82
C ALA A 153 12.88 -13.90 -0.40
N ALA A 154 11.90 -13.66 -1.26
CA ALA A 154 11.72 -14.35 -2.54
C ALA A 154 12.51 -13.72 -3.70
N ASP A 155 13.36 -12.72 -3.44
CA ASP A 155 14.10 -11.95 -4.45
C ASP A 155 13.18 -11.32 -5.53
N ARG A 156 12.02 -10.82 -5.09
CA ARG A 156 11.05 -10.14 -5.95
C ARG A 156 11.02 -8.65 -5.69
N SER A 157 10.76 -7.89 -6.75
CA SER A 157 10.50 -6.46 -6.67
C SER A 157 9.31 -6.20 -5.75
N VAL A 158 9.45 -5.23 -4.85
CA VAL A 158 8.35 -4.76 -3.99
C VAL A 158 7.69 -3.58 -4.69
N PRO A 159 6.38 -3.65 -5.02
CA PRO A 159 5.69 -2.51 -5.61
C PRO A 159 5.68 -1.30 -4.66
N LEU A 160 5.87 -0.10 -5.22
CA LEU A 160 5.95 1.13 -4.43
C LEU A 160 4.70 1.34 -3.59
N TYR A 161 3.50 1.12 -4.15
CA TYR A 161 2.23 1.28 -3.42
C TYR A 161 2.13 0.38 -2.18
N LEU A 162 2.65 -0.87 -2.25
CA LEU A 162 2.65 -1.79 -1.12
C LEU A 162 3.64 -1.35 -0.03
N SER A 163 4.86 -0.94 -0.44
CA SER A 163 5.83 -0.41 0.52
C SER A 163 5.34 0.88 1.19
N SER A 164 4.66 1.75 0.44
CA SER A 164 4.09 3.00 0.95
C SER A 164 2.97 2.73 1.94
N LEU A 165 2.13 1.72 1.67
CA LEU A 165 1.08 1.28 2.60
C LEU A 165 1.67 0.79 3.94
N ALA A 166 2.76 0.03 3.90
CA ALA A 166 3.45 -0.42 5.12
C ALA A 166 3.97 0.77 5.96
N VAL A 167 4.47 1.81 5.31
CA VAL A 167 4.99 3.02 5.96
C VAL A 167 3.87 3.89 6.53
N GLU A 168 2.81 4.11 5.75
CA GLU A 168 1.68 4.95 6.14
C GLU A 168 0.95 4.41 7.37
N TYR A 169 0.88 3.08 7.52
CA TYR A 169 0.22 2.44 8.64
C TYR A 169 1.13 2.11 9.84
N ASP A 170 2.44 2.36 9.75
CA ASP A 170 3.35 2.24 10.91
C ASP A 170 3.27 3.47 11.82
N THR A 171 2.09 3.66 12.40
CA THR A 171 1.76 4.80 13.28
C THR A 171 2.69 4.95 14.49
N SER A 172 3.40 3.89 14.89
CA SER A 172 4.34 3.93 16.01
C SER A 172 5.65 4.68 15.69
N HIS A 173 5.96 4.84 14.40
CA HIS A 173 7.15 5.52 13.89
C HIS A 173 6.81 6.85 13.19
N LEU A 174 5.53 7.23 13.14
CA LEU A 174 5.12 8.50 12.59
C LEU A 174 5.37 9.63 13.58
N GLN A 175 6.00 10.69 13.09
CA GLN A 175 6.23 11.93 13.81
C GLN A 175 5.72 13.12 13.01
N THR A 176 5.45 14.23 13.71
CA THR A 176 4.99 15.46 13.07
C THR A 176 5.96 16.61 13.30
N ALA A 177 6.05 17.48 12.30
CA ALA A 177 6.73 18.78 12.37
C ALA A 177 5.93 19.81 11.58
N VAL A 178 5.85 21.04 12.08
CA VAL A 178 5.06 22.10 11.45
C VAL A 178 5.98 23.16 10.89
N PHE A 179 5.90 23.41 9.59
CA PHE A 179 6.76 24.36 8.89
C PHE A 179 5.99 25.65 8.62
N GLY A 180 6.42 26.74 9.28
CA GLY A 180 5.89 28.08 9.05
C GLY A 180 6.51 28.74 7.83
N MET A 181 5.65 29.22 6.94
CA MET A 181 6.03 29.65 5.59
C MET A 181 5.12 30.77 5.07
N TYR A 182 5.30 31.15 3.81
CA TYR A 182 4.50 32.18 3.17
C TYR A 182 3.23 31.65 2.50
N CYS A 183 3.33 30.50 1.85
CA CYS A 183 2.24 29.87 1.13
C CYS A 183 2.26 28.37 1.43
N PHE A 184 1.26 27.85 2.15
CA PHE A 184 1.19 26.42 2.45
C PHE A 184 1.00 25.55 1.21
N TRP A 185 0.53 26.09 0.08
CA TRP A 185 0.39 25.31 -1.16
C TRP A 185 1.75 24.96 -1.74
N THR A 186 2.70 25.90 -1.67
CA THR A 186 4.10 25.63 -1.97
C THR A 186 4.68 24.66 -0.95
N GLY A 187 4.33 24.80 0.34
CA GLY A 187 4.74 23.87 1.38
C GLY A 187 4.32 22.43 1.15
N GLU A 188 3.03 22.19 0.91
CA GLU A 188 2.49 20.86 0.62
C GLU A 188 3.12 20.26 -0.64
N TYR A 189 3.32 21.08 -1.69
CA TYR A 189 3.98 20.67 -2.93
C TYR A 189 5.44 20.29 -2.71
N GLU A 190 6.24 21.16 -2.08
CA GLU A 190 7.66 20.93 -1.87
C GLU A 190 7.91 19.82 -0.85
N LEU A 191 7.37 19.94 0.36
CA LEU A 191 7.64 19.00 1.44
C LEU A 191 7.05 17.62 1.14
N GLY A 192 5.93 17.56 0.42
CA GLY A 192 5.28 16.30 0.06
C GLY A 192 6.14 15.40 -0.84
N SER A 193 7.04 15.94 -1.68
CA SER A 193 7.90 15.12 -2.56
C SER A 193 9.08 14.47 -1.83
N ILE A 194 9.39 14.87 -0.60
CA ILE A 194 10.52 14.33 0.16
C ILE A 194 10.27 12.85 0.50
N ALA A 195 11.25 11.98 0.23
CA ALA A 195 11.18 10.57 0.60
C ALA A 195 11.06 10.42 2.13
N GLY A 196 10.15 9.56 2.59
CA GLY A 196 9.83 9.38 4.02
C GLY A 196 8.80 10.37 4.60
N VAL A 197 8.40 11.41 3.84
CA VAL A 197 7.18 12.17 4.17
C VAL A 197 5.96 11.35 3.80
N VAL A 198 5.07 11.15 4.77
CA VAL A 198 3.84 10.34 4.67
C VAL A 198 2.64 11.22 4.37
N ALA A 199 2.49 12.34 5.07
CA ALA A 199 1.39 13.26 4.82
C ALA A 199 1.83 14.72 4.96
N THR A 200 1.17 15.58 4.20
CA THR A 200 1.18 17.03 4.42
C THR A 200 -0.23 17.51 4.74
N GLU A 201 -0.38 18.62 5.45
CA GLU A 201 -1.66 19.30 5.65
C GLU A 201 -1.41 20.81 5.68
N ALA A 202 -2.16 21.56 4.86
CA ALA A 202 -2.17 23.00 4.91
C ALA A 202 -2.93 23.50 6.14
N GLY A 203 -2.40 24.49 6.84
CA GLY A 203 -3.05 25.03 8.02
C GLY A 203 -2.57 26.40 8.45
N PHE A 204 -3.15 26.87 9.53
CA PHE A 204 -2.81 28.11 10.19
C PHE A 204 -2.31 27.82 11.61
N TYR A 205 -1.23 28.48 11.99
CA TYR A 205 -0.71 28.44 13.35
C TYR A 205 -0.27 29.84 13.76
N ARG A 206 -0.89 30.38 14.82
CA ARG A 206 -0.64 31.75 15.33
C ARG A 206 -0.73 32.83 14.23
N GLY A 207 -1.77 32.75 13.41
CA GLY A 207 -2.06 33.70 12.34
C GLY A 207 -1.11 33.63 11.14
N ARG A 208 -0.39 32.51 10.96
CA ARG A 208 0.53 32.29 9.85
C ARG A 208 0.19 31.01 9.13
N GLU A 209 0.41 31.00 7.82
CA GLU A 209 0.35 29.78 7.04
C GLU A 209 1.47 28.82 7.43
N VAL A 210 1.09 27.56 7.62
CA VAL A 210 1.99 26.48 7.93
C VAL A 210 1.63 25.23 7.14
N THR A 211 2.61 24.36 6.95
CA THR A 211 2.38 22.98 6.51
C THR A 211 2.73 22.06 7.66
N LEU A 212 1.75 21.31 8.15
CA LEU A 212 1.99 20.18 9.04
C LEU A 212 2.49 19.01 8.20
N VAL A 213 3.62 18.44 8.58
CA VAL A 213 4.24 17.30 7.90
C VAL A 213 4.23 16.12 8.86
N THR A 214 3.64 15.01 8.43
CA THR A 214 3.78 13.70 9.05
C THR A 214 4.84 12.92 8.27
N TYR A 215 5.85 12.40 8.97
CA TYR A 215 6.95 11.66 8.37
C TYR A 215 7.27 10.40 9.18
N HIS A 216 7.87 9.41 8.53
CA HIS A 216 8.30 8.18 9.17
C HIS A 216 9.75 8.33 9.67
N ASN A 217 9.96 8.27 10.98
CA ASN A 217 11.25 8.64 11.59
C ASN A 217 12.41 7.68 11.25
N ASP A 218 12.14 6.40 10.97
CA ASP A 218 13.17 5.47 10.48
C ASP A 218 13.59 5.72 9.02
N GLN A 219 12.74 6.40 8.22
CA GLN A 219 13.03 6.69 6.82
C GLN A 219 13.57 8.10 6.62
N LEU A 220 13.15 9.04 7.47
CA LEU A 220 13.51 10.43 7.36
C LEU A 220 13.79 11.01 8.75
N ALA A 221 15.06 11.26 9.01
CA ALA A 221 15.45 11.96 10.23
C ALA A 221 14.98 13.43 10.20
N LEU A 222 14.50 13.94 11.33
CA LEU A 222 14.01 15.33 11.45
C LEU A 222 15.03 16.37 10.94
N LYS A 223 16.32 16.17 11.22
CA LYS A 223 17.39 17.05 10.74
C LYS A 223 17.46 17.10 9.21
N VAL A 224 17.24 15.96 8.54
CA VAL A 224 17.23 15.88 7.08
C VAL A 224 15.99 16.60 6.54
N LEU A 225 14.81 16.37 7.12
CA LEU A 225 13.59 17.08 6.73
C LEU A 225 13.71 18.60 6.89
N ILE A 226 14.32 19.08 7.98
CA ILE A 226 14.59 20.51 8.19
C ILE A 226 15.58 21.03 7.13
N GLY A 227 16.64 20.28 6.82
CA GLY A 227 17.61 20.64 5.78
C GLY A 227 16.96 20.76 4.40
N GLU A 228 16.13 19.79 4.01
CA GLU A 228 15.36 19.81 2.76
C GLU A 228 14.45 21.04 2.68
N ALA A 229 13.76 21.39 3.77
CA ALA A 229 12.91 22.56 3.83
C ALA A 229 13.69 23.88 3.65
N GLU A 230 14.93 23.94 4.16
CA GLU A 230 15.82 25.09 3.96
C GLU A 230 16.32 25.20 2.52
N ASP A 231 16.74 24.08 1.94
CA ASP A 231 17.33 24.04 0.60
C ASP A 231 16.28 24.35 -0.48
N ARG A 232 15.04 23.92 -0.26
CA ARG A 232 13.86 24.28 -1.09
C ARG A 232 13.33 25.67 -0.77
N GLN A 233 13.85 26.33 0.26
CA GLN A 233 13.43 27.65 0.72
C GLN A 233 11.92 27.76 1.01
N CYS A 234 11.30 26.63 1.39
CA CYS A 234 9.85 26.54 1.58
C CYS A 234 9.43 26.74 3.04
N ALA A 235 10.36 27.04 3.94
CA ALA A 235 10.07 27.32 5.35
C ALA A 235 10.96 28.42 5.94
N ARG A 236 10.48 29.02 7.04
CA ARG A 236 11.21 30.05 7.83
C ARG A 236 11.27 29.75 9.30
N THR A 237 10.32 28.96 9.77
CA THR A 237 10.19 28.55 11.17
C THR A 237 9.76 27.10 11.15
N VAL A 238 10.28 26.30 12.07
CA VAL A 238 9.80 24.96 12.33
C VAL A 238 9.31 24.89 13.77
N TYR A 239 8.11 24.36 13.96
CA TYR A 239 7.50 24.14 15.26
C TYR A 239 7.51 22.63 15.55
N LEU A 240 8.05 22.26 16.70
CA LEU A 240 8.26 20.86 17.11
C LEU A 240 7.51 20.56 18.42
N ASN A 241 7.01 19.33 18.56
CA ASN A 241 6.33 18.87 19.78
C ASN A 241 7.30 18.75 20.96
N ASP A 242 8.53 18.30 20.71
CA ASP A 242 9.55 18.14 21.75
C ASP A 242 10.53 19.31 21.77
N HIS A 243 10.96 19.68 22.98
CA HIS A 243 11.97 20.71 23.22
C HIS A 243 13.40 20.35 22.75
N SER A 244 13.57 19.23 22.02
CA SER A 244 14.90 18.80 21.57
C SER A 244 15.43 19.77 20.50
N THR A 245 16.29 20.66 20.98
CA THR A 245 16.72 21.91 20.32
C THR A 245 18.13 21.78 19.73
N ALA A 246 18.68 20.57 19.67
CA ALA A 246 20.03 20.32 19.18
C ALA A 246 20.11 20.11 17.65
N VAL A 247 19.14 20.63 16.88
CA VAL A 247 19.24 20.64 15.42
C VAL A 247 19.79 21.99 14.97
N GLN A 248 21.02 22.00 14.47
CA GLN A 248 21.57 23.17 13.82
C GLN A 248 20.79 23.45 12.52
N SER A 249 20.17 24.63 12.43
CA SER A 249 19.27 25.01 11.34
C SER A 249 19.32 26.52 11.11
N ARG A 250 19.13 26.95 9.85
CA ARG A 250 18.86 28.33 9.45
C ARG A 250 17.41 28.75 9.77
N LEU A 251 16.51 27.79 9.96
CA LEU A 251 15.13 28.04 10.36
C LEU A 251 15.04 28.39 11.85
N LYS A 252 14.06 29.23 12.20
CA LYS A 252 13.75 29.48 13.61
C LYS A 252 13.05 28.24 14.18
N ILE A 253 13.64 27.58 15.17
CA ILE A 253 13.01 26.45 15.86
C ILE A 253 12.17 26.99 17.02
N LYS A 254 10.92 26.55 17.12
CA LYS A 254 9.98 26.92 18.18
C LYS A 254 9.22 25.70 18.68
N GLN A 255 8.61 25.83 19.85
CA GLN A 255 7.68 24.84 20.37
C GLN A 255 6.34 24.91 19.62
N PHE A 256 5.78 23.75 19.32
CA PHE A 256 4.45 23.59 18.76
C PHE A 256 3.43 23.32 19.86
N GLU A 257 2.33 24.06 19.84
CA GLU A 257 1.18 23.89 20.73
C GLU A 257 -0.02 23.41 19.91
N PRO A 258 -0.35 22.10 19.94
CA PRO A 258 -1.36 21.53 19.05
C PRO A 258 -2.74 22.22 19.10
N ASN A 259 -3.13 22.75 20.27
CA ASN A 259 -4.41 23.44 20.45
C ASN A 259 -4.54 24.77 19.70
N GLU A 260 -3.43 25.34 19.23
CA GLU A 260 -3.41 26.59 18.46
C GLU A 260 -3.36 26.35 16.93
N TYR A 261 -3.26 25.09 16.51
CA TYR A 261 -3.28 24.72 15.10
C TYR A 261 -4.71 24.63 14.56
N GLN A 262 -4.91 25.17 13.35
CA GLN A 262 -6.18 25.13 12.65
C GLN A 262 -5.95 24.63 11.22
N PRO A 263 -6.51 23.48 10.83
CA PRO A 263 -6.47 23.04 9.44
C PRO A 263 -7.07 24.08 8.50
N ALA A 264 -6.46 24.29 7.34
CA ALA A 264 -7.04 25.14 6.30
C ALA A 264 -8.29 24.47 5.69
N PRO A 265 -9.23 25.24 5.11
CA PRO A 265 -10.40 24.68 4.43
C PRO A 265 -10.04 23.64 3.37
N ALA A 266 -10.96 22.72 3.07
CA ALA A 266 -10.73 21.67 2.07
C ALA A 266 -10.34 22.22 0.68
N SER A 267 -10.78 23.44 0.34
CA SER A 267 -10.40 24.16 -0.89
C SER A 267 -8.94 24.60 -0.95
N ASP A 268 -8.21 24.49 0.17
CA ASP A 268 -6.79 24.83 0.28
C ASP A 268 -5.91 23.59 0.45
N GLN A 269 -6.49 22.41 0.72
CA GLN A 269 -5.75 21.16 0.84
C GLN A 269 -5.37 20.62 -0.54
N LYS A 270 -4.13 20.15 -0.68
CA LYS A 270 -3.61 19.47 -1.87
C LYS A 270 -3.92 20.25 -3.15
N LYS A 271 -3.56 21.54 -3.15
CA LYS A 271 -4.04 22.51 -4.13
C LYS A 271 -3.76 22.11 -5.58
N GLN A 272 -2.58 21.57 -5.85
CA GLN A 272 -2.15 21.16 -7.18
C GLN A 272 -2.97 19.98 -7.69
N LEU A 273 -3.50 19.14 -6.79
CA LEU A 273 -4.23 17.92 -7.11
C LEU A 273 -5.74 18.08 -7.27
N GLN A 274 -6.31 19.23 -6.85
CA GLN A 274 -7.77 19.39 -6.73
C GLN A 274 -8.54 19.14 -8.02
N GLN A 275 -8.12 19.76 -9.13
CA GLN A 275 -8.80 19.58 -10.42
C GLN A 275 -8.73 18.13 -10.87
N TRP A 276 -7.57 17.49 -10.71
CA TRP A 276 -7.40 16.10 -11.06
C TRP A 276 -8.28 15.17 -10.22
N LEU A 277 -8.46 15.43 -8.92
CA LEU A 277 -9.41 14.67 -8.08
C LEU A 277 -10.86 14.87 -8.51
N MET A 278 -11.22 16.07 -8.96
CA MET A 278 -12.57 16.33 -9.50
C MET A 278 -12.85 15.51 -10.75
N ASP A 279 -11.82 15.28 -11.56
CA ASP A 279 -11.92 14.42 -12.73
C ASP A 279 -11.93 12.94 -12.30
N HIS A 280 -11.17 12.54 -11.28
CA HIS A 280 -10.97 11.14 -10.87
C HIS A 280 -11.67 10.74 -9.55
N ARG A 281 -12.88 11.24 -9.28
CA ARG A 281 -13.60 11.08 -7.99
C ARG A 281 -13.82 9.63 -7.51
N ASN A 282 -13.79 8.67 -8.41
CA ASN A 282 -14.00 7.25 -8.08
C ASN A 282 -12.70 6.56 -7.64
N LEU A 283 -11.55 7.22 -7.80
CA LEU A 283 -10.27 6.66 -7.41
C LEU A 283 -10.08 6.81 -5.90
N SER A 284 -10.06 5.69 -5.19
CA SER A 284 -9.70 5.66 -3.78
C SER A 284 -8.19 5.79 -3.65
N LEU A 285 -7.72 6.79 -2.89
CA LEU A 285 -6.31 7.09 -2.67
C LEU A 285 -6.01 7.14 -1.17
N THR A 286 -4.83 6.69 -0.77
CA THR A 286 -4.34 6.85 0.60
C THR A 286 -3.83 8.26 0.85
N MET A 287 -3.55 8.62 2.11
CA MET A 287 -3.02 9.94 2.44
C MET A 287 -1.61 10.14 1.88
N MET A 288 -0.79 9.09 1.86
CA MET A 288 0.52 9.14 1.24
C MET A 288 0.40 9.30 -0.27
N GLN A 289 -0.51 8.59 -0.93
CA GLN A 289 -0.77 8.79 -2.35
C GLN A 289 -1.20 10.24 -2.65
N LEU A 290 -2.17 10.79 -1.92
CA LEU A 290 -2.61 12.18 -2.10
C LEU A 290 -1.47 13.18 -1.94
N THR A 291 -0.61 12.97 -0.93
CA THR A 291 0.54 13.83 -0.66
C THR A 291 1.54 13.80 -1.81
N LYS A 292 1.88 12.60 -2.30
CA LYS A 292 2.85 12.43 -3.38
C LYS A 292 2.31 12.91 -4.72
N LEU A 293 1.07 12.57 -5.05
CA LEU A 293 0.39 13.05 -6.25
C LEU A 293 0.35 14.58 -6.28
N ASN A 294 0.05 15.24 -5.17
CA ASN A 294 0.04 16.70 -5.10
C ASN A 294 1.41 17.33 -5.40
N SER A 295 2.48 16.68 -4.98
CA SER A 295 3.84 17.15 -5.19
C SER A 295 4.38 16.87 -6.59
N PHE A 296 3.97 15.77 -7.23
CA PHE A 296 4.52 15.39 -8.53
C PHE A 296 3.67 15.86 -9.71
N LEU A 297 2.35 16.03 -9.57
CA LEU A 297 1.46 16.31 -10.70
C LEU A 297 1.87 17.53 -11.52
N ALA A 298 2.33 18.62 -10.89
CA ALA A 298 2.66 19.85 -11.59
C ALA A 298 4.06 19.84 -12.27
N GLY A 299 4.98 18.96 -11.82
CA GLY A 299 6.38 18.97 -12.26
C GLY A 299 6.84 17.70 -12.96
N ASP A 300 6.38 16.55 -12.49
CA ASP A 300 6.73 15.22 -13.01
C ASP A 300 5.52 14.27 -12.99
N PRO A 301 4.64 14.35 -14.01
CA PRO A 301 3.47 13.49 -14.11
C PRO A 301 3.80 11.99 -14.21
N GLU A 302 4.99 11.62 -14.71
CA GLU A 302 5.40 10.22 -14.77
C GLU A 302 5.76 9.68 -13.37
N ALA A 303 6.51 10.46 -12.58
CA ALA A 303 6.78 10.11 -11.18
C ALA A 303 5.50 10.00 -10.35
N MET A 304 4.49 10.80 -10.65
CA MET A 304 3.17 10.71 -10.01
C MET A 304 2.54 9.32 -10.21
N LEU A 305 2.53 8.79 -11.43
CA LEU A 305 1.89 7.51 -11.74
C LEU A 305 2.53 6.32 -11.01
N GLN A 306 3.80 6.41 -10.64
CA GLN A 306 4.50 5.35 -9.89
C GLN A 306 3.93 5.11 -8.48
N TRP A 307 3.22 6.11 -7.92
CA TRP A 307 2.57 5.99 -6.62
C TRP A 307 1.23 5.27 -6.66
N LEU A 308 0.69 5.05 -7.85
CA LEU A 308 -0.58 4.36 -8.05
C LEU A 308 -0.36 2.87 -8.26
N SER A 309 -1.31 2.07 -7.78
CA SER A 309 -1.33 0.63 -8.05
C SER A 309 -1.76 0.33 -9.49
N PRO A 310 -1.41 -0.84 -10.04
CA PRO A 310 -1.88 -1.28 -11.34
C PRO A 310 -3.40 -1.11 -11.57
N ARG A 311 -4.25 -1.45 -10.58
CA ARG A 311 -5.71 -1.29 -10.70
C ARG A 311 -6.13 0.17 -10.65
N GLN A 312 -5.46 1.00 -9.86
CA GLN A 312 -5.70 2.44 -9.87
C GLN A 312 -5.34 3.04 -11.24
N LEU A 313 -4.21 2.64 -11.83
CA LEU A 313 -3.81 3.05 -13.18
C LEU A 313 -4.80 2.57 -14.25
N ALA A 314 -5.28 1.32 -14.15
CA ALA A 314 -6.29 0.79 -15.06
C ALA A 314 -7.59 1.61 -15.03
N GLN A 315 -8.01 2.09 -13.86
CA GLN A 315 -9.18 2.98 -13.72
C GLN A 315 -8.98 4.36 -14.35
N LEU A 316 -7.73 4.83 -14.49
CA LEU A 316 -7.43 6.07 -15.23
C LEU A 316 -7.58 5.88 -16.75
N GLY A 317 -7.15 4.72 -17.27
CA GLY A 317 -7.19 4.40 -18.70
C GLY A 317 -8.53 3.86 -19.23
N SER A 318 -9.47 3.52 -18.35
CA SER A 318 -10.79 3.01 -18.70
C SER A 318 -11.83 4.10 -19.03
N ARG A 319 -11.38 5.27 -19.51
CA ARG A 319 -12.22 6.44 -19.82
C ARG A 319 -12.00 6.94 -21.23
#